data_AF-A0A2U1AQG3-F1
#
_entry.id   AF-A0A2U1AQG3-F1
#
_cell.length_a   1.000
_cell.length_b   1.000
_cell.length_c   1.000
_cell.angle_alpha   90.00
_cell.angle_beta   90.00
_cell.angle_gamma   90.00
#
_symmetry.space_group_name_H-M   'P 1'
#
loop_
_entity.id
_entity.type
_entity.pdbx_description
1 polymer ?
#
loop_
_entity_poly.entity_id
_entity_poly.type
_entity_poly.pdbx_seq_one_letter_code
_entity_poly.pdbx_strand_id
1 'polypeptide(L)' 'MPDTKTNISVQLTGTDGNIFNIIGKVRAALRQNGRSDLIKEFTDYITSSSSYEEALCRVMEYVIVK' A
#
# COMPACT_ATOMS: atom_id res chain seq x y z
N MET A 1 3.64 -18.41 0.93
CA MET A 1 4.18 -17.04 1.13
C MET A 1 3.11 -16.14 0.56
N PRO A 2 2.63 -15.09 1.24
CA PRO A 2 1.63 -14.23 0.58
C PRO A 2 2.31 -13.64 -0.66
N ASP A 3 1.83 -14.02 -1.84
CA ASP A 3 2.36 -13.61 -3.13
C ASP A 3 2.02 -12.14 -3.37
N THR A 4 2.71 -11.24 -2.67
CA THR A 4 2.55 -9.81 -2.85
C THR A 4 3.15 -9.41 -4.19
N LYS A 5 2.51 -8.49 -4.92
CA LYS A 5 3.00 -7.98 -6.22
C LYS A 5 4.42 -7.41 -6.15
N THR A 6 4.86 -7.04 -4.95
CA THR A 6 6.22 -6.61 -4.67
C THR A 6 6.78 -7.32 -3.44
N ASN A 7 8.12 -7.40 -3.35
CA ASN A 7 8.81 -7.90 -2.17
C ASN A 7 9.17 -6.76 -1.19
N ILE A 8 8.42 -5.66 -1.23
CA ILE A 8 8.70 -4.43 -0.47
C ILE A 8 7.99 -4.52 0.87
N SER A 9 8.71 -4.26 1.96
CA SER A 9 8.13 -4.21 3.30
C SER A 9 7.77 -2.78 3.71
N VAL A 10 6.58 -2.59 4.27
CA VAL A 10 6.10 -1.30 4.80
C VAL A 10 5.63 -1.51 6.22
N GLN A 11 6.15 -0.68 7.15
CA GLN A 11 5.71 -0.70 8.54
C GLN A 11 4.39 0.07 8.65
N LEU A 12 3.29 -0.66 8.86
CA LEU A 12 1.99 -0.06 9.17
C LEU A 12 1.72 -0.26 10.65
N THR A 13 1.77 0.83 11.38
CA THR A 13 1.38 0.85 12.78
C THR A 13 -0.10 1.17 12.80
N GLY A 14 -0.96 0.44 13.53
CA GLY A 14 -2.40 0.75 13.60
C GLY A 14 -2.75 2.19 14.01
N THR A 15 -1.75 2.96 14.44
CA THR A 15 -1.71 4.41 14.68
C THR A 15 -1.56 5.29 13.43
N ASP A 16 -1.44 4.73 12.22
CA ASP A 16 -1.32 5.51 10.98
C ASP A 16 -2.55 6.40 10.73
N GLY A 17 -3.64 6.16 11.46
CA GLY A 17 -4.70 7.12 11.77
C GLY A 17 -5.66 7.39 10.63
N ASN A 18 -5.20 7.28 9.38
CA ASN A 18 -5.97 7.46 8.15
C ASN A 18 -5.36 6.68 6.98
N ILE A 19 -6.20 6.21 6.05
CA ILE A 19 -5.75 5.50 4.85
C ILE A 19 -4.82 6.34 3.98
N PHE A 20 -4.99 7.68 3.95
CA PHE A 20 -4.11 8.57 3.21
C PHE A 20 -2.66 8.52 3.70
N ASN A 21 -2.44 8.32 5.00
CA ASN A 21 -1.10 8.21 5.57
C ASN A 21 -0.43 6.90 5.14
N ILE A 22 -1.22 5.80 5.13
CA ILE A 22 -0.82 4.49 4.62
C ILE A 22 -0.45 4.58 3.14
N ILE A 23 -1.30 5.19 2.31
CA ILE A 23 -1.03 5.43 0.88
C ILE A 23 0.31 6.17 0.72
N GLY A 24 0.53 7.25 1.49
CA GLY A 24 1.76 8.02 1.46
C GLY A 24 3.01 7.16 1.73
N LYS A 25 2.97 6.35 2.79
CA LYS A 25 4.07 5.42 3.15
C LYS A 25 4.32 4.38 2.05
N VAL A 26 3.27 3.75 1.54
CA VAL A 26 3.39 2.72 0.50
C VAL A 26 3.93 3.31 -0.79
N ARG A 27 3.42 4.48 -1.23
CA ARG A 27 3.93 5.19 -2.41
C ARG A 27 5.41 5.55 -2.26
N ALA A 28 5.83 6.01 -1.08
CA ALA A 28 7.23 6.30 -0.81
C ALA A 28 8.10 5.02 -0.92
N ALA A 29 7.64 3.91 -0.34
CA ALA A 29 8.34 2.63 -0.40
C ALA A 29 8.44 2.08 -1.83
N LEU A 30 7.34 2.11 -2.60
CA LEU A 30 7.31 1.74 -4.01
C LEU A 30 8.29 2.58 -4.84
N ARG A 31 8.29 3.91 -4.64
CA ARG A 31 9.20 4.82 -5.36
C ARG A 31 10.66 4.55 -5.04
N GLN A 32 11.00 4.33 -3.77
CA GLN A 32 12.37 4.05 -3.33
C GLN A 32 12.91 2.73 -3.88
N ASN A 33 12.04 1.76 -4.13
CA ASN A 33 12.40 0.47 -4.73
C ASN A 33 12.28 0.45 -6.27
N GLY A 34 12.14 1.62 -6.91
CA GLY A 34 12.03 1.72 -8.37
C GLY A 34 10.70 1.27 -8.96
N ARG A 35 9.71 0.91 -8.14
CA ARG A 35 8.37 0.45 -8.57
C ARG A 35 7.39 1.62 -8.71
N SER A 36 7.83 2.68 -9.37
CA SER A 36 7.00 3.88 -9.60
C SER A 36 5.86 3.62 -10.58
N ASP A 37 5.99 2.59 -11.42
CA ASP A 37 4.97 2.04 -12.32
C ASP A 37 3.71 1.62 -11.56
N LEU A 38 3.87 0.99 -10.40
CA LEU A 38 2.75 0.51 -9.59
C LEU A 38 2.07 1.60 -8.76
N ILE A 39 2.70 2.77 -8.59
CA ILE A 39 2.16 3.85 -7.74
C ILE A 39 0.83 4.35 -8.26
N LYS A 40 0.70 4.53 -9.57
CA LYS A 40 -0.52 5.03 -10.19
C LYS A 40 -1.67 4.02 -10.00
N GLU A 41 -1.42 2.77 -10.40
CA GLU A 41 -2.37 1.66 -10.24
C GLU A 41 -2.82 1.52 -8.78
N PHE A 42 -1.88 1.45 -7.84
CA PHE A 42 -2.15 1.36 -6.41
C PHE A 42 -3.01 2.51 -5.89
N THR A 43 -2.70 3.74 -6.30
CA THR A 43 -3.43 4.93 -5.83
C THR A 43 -4.85 4.92 -6.37
N ASP A 44 -5.03 4.67 -7.67
CA ASP A 44 -6.35 4.64 -8.31
C ASP A 44 -7.24 3.56 -7.65
N TYR A 45 -6.71 2.36 -7.41
CA TYR A 45 -7.42 1.27 -6.74
C TYR A 45 -7.82 1.57 -5.29
N ILE A 46 -6.93 2.18 -4.50
CA ILE A 46 -7.30 2.54 -3.12
C ILE A 46 -8.33 3.66 -3.12
N THR A 47 -8.21 4.64 -4.01
CA THR A 47 -9.20 5.73 -4.10
C THR A 47 -10.58 5.25 -4.57
N SER A 48 -10.67 4.10 -5.25
CA SER A 48 -11.94 3.47 -5.59
C SER A 48 -12.50 2.58 -4.48
N SER A 49 -11.74 2.32 -3.42
CA SER A 49 -12.17 1.45 -2.31
C SER A 49 -13.22 2.18 -1.45
N SER A 50 -14.30 1.49 -1.11
CA SER A 50 -15.41 2.12 -0.36
C SER A 50 -15.25 2.01 1.16
N SER A 51 -14.32 1.18 1.62
CA SER A 51 -14.04 0.96 3.04
C SER A 51 -12.54 0.98 3.33
N TYR A 52 -12.22 1.38 4.56
CA TYR A 52 -10.87 1.33 5.12
C TYR A 52 -10.27 -0.09 5.10
N GLU A 53 -11.09 -1.10 5.44
CA GLU A 53 -10.66 -2.50 5.45
C GLU A 53 -10.38 -3.02 4.04
N GLU A 54 -11.20 -2.63 3.07
CA GLU A 54 -11.00 -2.99 1.66
C GLU A 54 -9.67 -2.40 1.17
N ALA A 55 -9.42 -1.12 1.45
CA ALA A 55 -8.18 -0.47 1.11
C ALA A 55 -6.97 -1.14 1.77
N LEU A 56 -7.07 -1.55 3.05
CA LEU A 56 -6.02 -2.28 3.76
C LEU A 56 -5.70 -3.64 3.14
N CYS A 57 -6.72 -4.42 2.79
CA CYS A 57 -6.53 -5.69 2.07
C CYS A 57 -5.79 -5.46 0.76
N ARG A 58 -6.13 -4.40 0.01
CA ARG A 58 -5.39 -4.05 -1.20
C ARG A 58 -3.95 -3.66 -0.90
N VAL A 59 -3.68 -2.89 0.15
CA VAL A 59 -2.29 -2.55 0.55
C VAL A 59 -1.45 -3.81 0.76
N MET A 60 -2.01 -4.78 1.49
CA MET A 60 -1.36 -6.06 1.76
C MET A 60 -1.12 -6.92 0.51
N GLU A 61 -1.82 -6.65 -0.60
CA GLU A 61 -1.60 -7.31 -1.90
C GLU A 61 -0.36 -6.75 -2.62
N TYR A 62 -0.05 -5.46 -2.43
CA TYR A 62 1.08 -4.81 -3.09
C TYR A 62 2.36 -4.90 -2.27
N VAL A 63 2.27 -4.76 -0.94
CA VAL A 63 3.44 -4.70 -0.05
C VAL A 63 3.27 -5.63 1.15
N ILE A 64 4.41 -6.08 1.67
CA ILE A 64 4.47 -6.85 2.90
C ILE A 64 4.30 -5.88 4.06
N VAL A 65 3.17 -5.96 4.75
CA VAL A 65 2.92 -5.16 5.95
C VAL A 65 3.67 -5.78 7.13
N LYS A 66 4.46 -4.97 7.82
CA LYS A 66 5.14 -5.31 9.08
C LYS A 66 4.63 -4.47 10.23
#